data_AF-A0A970AW72-F1
#
_entry.id   AF-A0A970AW72-F1
#
_cell.length_a   1.000
_cell.length_b   1.000
_cell.length_c   1.000
_cell.angle_alpha   90.00
_cell.angle_beta   90.00
_cell.angle_gamma   90.00
#
_symmetry.space_group_name_H-M   'P 1'
#
loop_
_entity.id
_entity.type
_entity.pdbx_description
1 polymer ?
#
loop_
_entity_poly.entity_id
_entity_poly.type
_entity_poly.pdbx_seq_one_letter_code
_entity_poly.pdbx_strand_id
1 'polypeptide(L)'
;MDSPDSSAALVANTFGWFLDRPRQLLPFPGVPMGLPETVELGVEMQLPMRGVRHPRLDAVVTTPTTLVGVASKRYQTFRPAKAVAFTEPFDARDWGPGMGRFGAIRKALTSGQQTFGHLDAVTLVKQAYALRTQAVKRARGAVLVYLHAEPQSWGNGKPVEPAAIARHRAEVSSFALAVKGDDVTFVALTWAELLAQWSKTPALVVHTAAVRGWFGGL
;
A
#
# COMPACT_ATOMS: atom_id res chain seq x y z
N MET A 1 -8.33 -13.21 -16.51
CA MET A 1 -7.81 -12.28 -15.48
C MET A 1 -6.35 -11.92 -15.81
N ASP A 2 -6.00 -11.85 -17.10
CA ASP A 2 -4.63 -12.07 -17.58
C ASP A 2 -4.10 -10.83 -18.29
N SER A 3 -3.98 -9.74 -17.55
CA SER A 3 -3.23 -8.59 -18.05
C SER A 3 -1.92 -8.53 -17.28
N PRO A 4 -0.76 -8.71 -17.95
CA PRO A 4 0.53 -8.46 -17.37
C PRO A 4 0.76 -6.98 -17.06
N ASP A 5 -0.25 -6.10 -17.11
CA ASP A 5 -0.20 -4.73 -16.57
C ASP A 5 -1.00 -4.55 -15.26
N SER A 6 -1.68 -5.60 -14.81
CA SER A 6 -2.57 -5.54 -13.65
C SER A 6 -1.81 -5.60 -12.32
N SER A 7 -2.04 -4.62 -11.43
CA SER A 7 -1.53 -4.70 -10.05
C SER A 7 -2.17 -5.82 -9.26
N ALA A 8 -3.46 -6.10 -9.47
CA ALA A 8 -4.14 -7.18 -8.77
C ALA A 8 -3.55 -8.55 -9.17
N ALA A 9 -3.18 -8.73 -10.44
CA ALA A 9 -2.48 -9.94 -10.87
C ALA A 9 -1.08 -10.02 -10.23
N LEU A 10 -0.33 -8.92 -10.18
CA LEU A 10 0.97 -8.88 -9.51
C LEU A 10 0.87 -9.24 -8.03
N VAL A 11 -0.09 -8.67 -7.31
CA VAL A 11 -0.36 -8.99 -5.91
C VAL A 11 -0.73 -10.45 -5.73
N ALA A 12 -1.69 -10.96 -6.51
CA ALA A 12 -2.13 -12.35 -6.39
C ALA A 12 -0.98 -13.34 -6.64
N ASN A 13 -0.16 -13.10 -7.66
CA ASN A 13 0.97 -13.96 -7.97
C ASN A 13 2.15 -13.79 -7.00
N THR A 14 2.30 -12.62 -6.37
CA THR A 14 3.40 -12.40 -5.41
C THR A 14 3.03 -12.88 -4.01
N PHE A 15 1.83 -12.56 -3.52
CA PHE A 15 1.38 -12.87 -2.17
C PHE A 15 0.53 -14.13 -2.05
N GLY A 16 -0.09 -14.60 -3.14
CA GLY A 16 -0.97 -15.77 -3.12
C GLY A 16 -0.29 -17.06 -2.65
N TRP A 17 1.02 -17.19 -2.87
CA TRP A 17 1.80 -18.34 -2.40
C TRP A 17 1.83 -18.47 -0.86
N PHE A 18 1.66 -17.34 -0.15
CA PHE A 18 1.70 -17.28 1.31
C PHE A 18 0.34 -17.44 1.99
N LEU A 19 -0.76 -17.60 1.23
CA LEU A 19 -2.09 -17.82 1.80
C LEU A 19 -2.12 -19.04 2.74
N ASP A 20 -1.57 -20.16 2.28
CA ASP A 20 -1.47 -21.40 3.06
C ASP A 20 -0.10 -21.56 3.74
N ARG A 21 0.79 -20.57 3.58
CA ARG A 21 2.18 -20.60 4.05
C ARG A 21 2.60 -19.26 4.69
N PRO A 22 1.79 -18.67 5.59
CA PRO A 22 2.03 -17.31 6.07
C PRO A 22 3.41 -17.19 6.74
N ARG A 23 3.85 -18.22 7.46
CA ARG A 23 5.16 -18.23 8.13
C ARG A 23 6.37 -18.25 7.18
N GLN A 24 6.17 -18.51 5.89
CA GLN A 24 7.23 -18.39 4.88
C GLN A 24 7.37 -16.96 4.36
N LEU A 25 6.39 -16.09 4.63
CA LEU A 25 6.47 -14.67 4.32
C LEU A 25 7.40 -14.01 5.35
N LEU A 26 8.60 -13.62 4.91
CA LEU A 26 9.51 -12.87 5.76
C LEU A 26 9.00 -11.45 6.02
N PRO A 27 9.34 -10.84 7.17
CA PRO A 27 9.09 -9.44 7.43
C PRO A 27 9.57 -8.55 6.27
N PHE A 28 8.74 -7.61 5.86
CA PHE A 28 9.08 -6.71 4.78
C PHE A 28 10.23 -5.76 5.19
N PRO A 29 11.08 -5.32 4.24
CA PRO A 29 12.15 -4.39 4.52
C PRO A 29 11.63 -3.13 5.23
N GLY A 30 12.23 -2.74 6.36
CA GLY A 30 11.87 -1.52 7.08
C GLY A 30 10.45 -1.46 7.66
N VAL A 31 9.69 -2.56 7.63
CA VAL A 31 8.32 -2.61 8.16
C VAL A 31 8.35 -3.17 9.60
N PRO A 32 7.81 -2.44 10.60
CA PRO A 32 7.76 -2.91 11.97
C PRO A 32 6.69 -3.98 12.13
N MET A 33 7.04 -5.23 11.81
CA MET A 33 6.16 -6.39 11.91
C MET A 33 6.89 -7.63 12.42
N GLY A 34 6.17 -8.47 13.15
CA GLY A 34 6.66 -9.80 13.55
C GLY A 34 6.51 -10.83 12.45
N LEU A 35 6.61 -12.11 12.83
CA LEU A 35 6.33 -13.22 11.92
C LEU A 35 4.83 -13.26 11.55
N PRO A 36 4.48 -13.44 10.26
CA PRO A 36 3.09 -13.56 9.83
C PRO A 36 2.37 -14.80 10.37
N GLU A 37 1.14 -14.58 10.83
CA GLU A 37 0.16 -15.61 11.20
C GLU A 37 -0.82 -15.86 10.06
N THR A 38 -1.25 -14.79 9.37
CA THR A 38 -2.16 -14.89 8.21
C THR A 38 -1.75 -13.93 7.11
N VAL A 39 -2.11 -14.30 5.87
CA VAL A 39 -2.05 -13.45 4.69
C VAL A 39 -3.41 -13.53 4.00
N GLU A 40 -4.00 -12.38 3.69
CA GLU A 40 -5.29 -12.26 3.01
C GLU A 40 -5.14 -11.31 1.82
N LEU A 41 -5.89 -11.54 0.73
CA LEU A 41 -5.83 -10.72 -0.48
C LEU A 41 -7.15 -9.96 -0.72
N GLY A 42 -7.04 -8.75 -1.25
CA GLY A 42 -8.20 -7.95 -1.68
C GLY A 42 -9.18 -7.59 -0.56
N VAL A 43 -8.66 -7.37 0.65
CA VAL A 43 -9.44 -7.21 1.88
C VAL A 43 -10.15 -5.85 1.92
N GLU A 44 -11.45 -5.88 2.17
CA GLU A 44 -12.22 -4.66 2.41
C GLU A 44 -12.08 -4.18 3.85
N MET A 45 -11.61 -2.95 4.02
CA MET A 45 -11.33 -2.36 5.30
C MET A 45 -12.51 -1.53 5.80
N GLN A 46 -13.24 -2.09 6.75
CA GLN A 46 -14.37 -1.45 7.41
C GLN A 46 -13.99 -0.11 8.06
N LEU A 47 -14.68 0.94 7.63
CA LEU A 47 -14.74 2.23 8.28
C LEU A 47 -15.86 2.20 9.32
N PRO A 48 -15.75 2.89 10.46
CA PRO A 48 -16.75 2.89 11.51
C PRO A 48 -17.90 3.87 11.21
N MET A 49 -18.46 3.78 9.99
CA MET A 49 -19.51 4.67 9.45
C MET A 49 -20.48 3.84 8.61
N ARG A 50 -21.79 4.18 8.67
CA ARG A 50 -22.83 3.48 7.90
C ARG A 50 -22.97 4.08 6.51
N GLY A 51 -23.31 3.25 5.51
CA GLY A 51 -23.64 3.70 4.16
C GLY A 51 -22.47 4.28 3.36
N VAL A 52 -21.22 4.11 3.83
CA VAL A 52 -20.02 4.57 3.14
C VAL A 52 -19.39 3.44 2.33
N ARG A 53 -18.63 3.79 1.29
CA ARG A 53 -17.76 2.83 0.60
C ARG A 53 -16.52 2.58 1.45
N HIS A 54 -16.25 1.32 1.75
CA HIS A 54 -15.06 0.91 2.48
C HIS A 54 -13.85 0.82 1.53
N PRO A 55 -12.68 1.38 1.91
CA PRO A 55 -11.46 1.22 1.13
C PRO A 55 -11.01 -0.24 1.15
N ARG A 56 -10.36 -0.70 0.07
CA ARG A 56 -9.73 -2.03 0.01
C ARG A 56 -8.23 -1.93 0.13
N LEU A 57 -7.62 -2.93 0.75
CA LEU A 57 -6.18 -3.19 0.69
C LEU A 57 -5.93 -4.39 -0.22
N ASP A 58 -4.83 -4.36 -0.96
CA ASP A 58 -4.51 -5.41 -1.92
C ASP A 58 -4.06 -6.70 -1.23
N ALA A 59 -3.35 -6.56 -0.11
CA ALA A 59 -3.08 -7.64 0.81
C ALA A 59 -3.11 -7.15 2.26
N VAL A 60 -3.42 -8.05 3.18
CA VAL A 60 -3.32 -7.80 4.62
C VAL A 60 -2.52 -8.95 5.24
N VAL A 61 -1.50 -8.60 6.01
CA VAL A 61 -0.70 -9.53 6.77
C VAL A 61 -0.98 -9.31 8.24
N THR A 62 -1.46 -10.33 8.92
CA THR A 62 -1.67 -10.30 10.37
C THR A 62 -0.50 -10.97 11.06
N THR A 63 0.06 -10.29 12.04
CA THR A 63 1.07 -10.82 12.97
C THR A 63 0.49 -10.78 14.40
N PRO A 64 1.16 -11.34 15.42
CA PRO A 64 0.66 -11.30 16.79
C PRO A 64 0.38 -9.86 17.26
N THR A 65 1.20 -8.89 16.87
CA THR A 65 1.16 -7.51 17.40
C THR A 65 0.77 -6.45 16.37
N THR A 66 0.79 -6.76 15.07
CA THR A 66 0.61 -5.75 14.00
C THR A 66 -0.32 -6.25 12.91
N LEU A 67 -1.22 -5.37 12.46
CA LEU A 67 -1.97 -5.51 11.22
C LEU A 67 -1.29 -4.68 10.12
N VAL A 68 -0.71 -5.36 9.14
CA VAL A 68 0.02 -4.74 8.02
C VAL A 68 -0.88 -4.73 6.80
N GLY A 69 -1.30 -3.54 6.37
CA GLY A 69 -2.05 -3.33 5.16
C GLY A 69 -1.16 -2.98 3.98
N VAL A 70 -1.30 -3.67 2.85
CA VAL A 70 -0.53 -3.40 1.63
C VAL A 70 -1.43 -2.72 0.61
N ALA A 71 -1.06 -1.51 0.21
CA ALA A 71 -1.63 -0.79 -0.93
C ALA A 71 -0.59 -0.77 -2.05
N SER A 72 -0.92 -1.39 -3.17
CA SER A 72 0.03 -1.63 -4.24
C SER A 72 -0.25 -0.82 -5.50
N LYS A 73 0.81 -0.48 -6.23
CA LYS A 73 0.74 0.14 -7.55
C LYS A 73 1.79 -0.49 -8.45
N ARG A 74 1.50 -0.53 -9.75
CA ARG A 74 2.45 -0.96 -10.75
C ARG A 74 2.62 0.11 -11.82
N TYR A 75 1.55 0.37 -12.55
CA TYR A 75 1.52 1.39 -13.61
C TYR A 75 0.55 2.53 -13.32
N GLN A 76 -0.39 2.33 -12.39
CA GLN A 76 -1.51 3.26 -12.16
C GLN A 76 -1.05 4.64 -11.74
N THR A 77 0.07 4.72 -11.03
CA THR A 77 0.76 5.95 -10.61
C THR A 77 1.09 6.89 -11.78
N PHE A 78 1.38 6.33 -12.96
CA PHE A 78 1.84 7.09 -14.14
C PHE A 78 0.75 7.23 -15.21
N ARG A 79 -0.45 6.68 -14.95
CA ARG A 79 -1.61 6.88 -15.83
C ARG A 79 -2.25 8.24 -15.52
N PRO A 80 -2.99 8.84 -16.48
CA PRO A 80 -3.78 10.03 -16.20
C PRO A 80 -4.61 9.86 -14.93
N ALA A 81 -4.50 10.82 -14.03
CA ALA A 81 -5.14 10.75 -12.73
C ALA A 81 -6.66 10.68 -12.88
N LYS A 82 -7.29 9.76 -12.15
CA LYS A 82 -8.73 9.80 -11.91
C LYS A 82 -8.96 10.70 -10.70
N ALA A 83 -9.95 11.58 -10.78
CA ALA A 83 -10.35 12.39 -9.63
C ALA A 83 -10.82 11.46 -8.50
N VAL A 84 -10.08 11.43 -7.39
CA VAL A 84 -10.47 10.73 -6.16
C VAL A 84 -10.70 11.79 -5.10
N ALA A 85 -11.86 11.74 -4.44
CA ALA A 85 -12.24 12.67 -3.39
C ALA A 85 -12.66 11.93 -2.12
N PHE A 86 -12.61 12.62 -0.99
CA PHE A 86 -13.26 12.16 0.23
C PHE A 86 -14.78 12.32 0.06
N THR A 87 -15.50 11.21 0.12
CA THR A 87 -16.97 11.19 0.04
C THR A 87 -17.58 10.79 1.38
N GLU A 88 -16.75 10.30 2.29
CA GLU A 88 -17.12 9.85 3.62
C GLU A 88 -17.03 11.02 4.61
N PRO A 89 -17.94 11.11 5.60
CA PRO A 89 -18.01 12.23 6.54
C PRO A 89 -16.95 12.10 7.65
N PHE A 90 -15.66 12.12 7.29
CA PHE A 90 -14.55 11.96 8.23
C PHE A 90 -14.56 13.01 9.36
N ASP A 91 -15.04 14.23 9.10
CA ASP A 91 -15.13 15.31 10.11
C ASP A 91 -16.27 15.13 11.11
N ALA A 92 -17.28 14.31 10.80
CA ALA A 92 -18.40 14.05 11.70
C ALA A 92 -18.04 13.07 12.84
N ARG A 93 -16.79 12.63 12.90
CA ARG A 93 -16.32 11.61 13.83
C ARG A 93 -15.04 12.04 14.54
N ASP A 94 -15.00 11.80 15.84
CA ASP A 94 -13.76 11.79 16.60
C ASP A 94 -12.98 10.49 16.34
N TRP A 95 -11.75 10.63 15.86
CA TRP A 95 -10.84 9.52 15.57
C TRP A 95 -9.94 9.19 16.77
N GLY A 96 -10.04 9.96 17.86
CA GLY A 96 -9.18 9.85 19.03
C GLY A 96 -7.76 10.36 18.77
N PRO A 97 -6.85 10.18 19.74
CA PRO A 97 -5.44 10.53 19.55
C PRO A 97 -4.80 9.65 18.47
N GLY A 98 -3.66 10.11 17.94
CA GLY A 98 -2.81 9.31 17.07
C GLY A 98 -3.13 9.35 15.57
N MET A 99 -4.17 10.06 15.13
CA MET A 99 -4.46 10.24 13.69
C MET A 99 -4.37 11.71 13.24
N GLY A 100 -3.69 12.56 14.02
CA GLY A 100 -3.67 14.01 13.82
C GLY A 100 -3.03 14.43 12.50
N ARG A 101 -1.95 13.77 12.08
CA ARG A 101 -1.22 14.10 10.86
C ARG A 101 -1.93 13.59 9.61
N PHE A 102 -2.48 12.38 9.66
CA PHE A 102 -3.40 11.91 8.61
C PHE A 102 -4.64 12.82 8.51
N GLY A 103 -5.14 13.33 9.64
CA GLY A 103 -6.19 14.36 9.70
C GLY A 103 -5.79 15.66 9.01
N ALA A 104 -4.56 16.15 9.24
CA ALA A 104 -4.03 17.35 8.59
C ALA A 104 -3.91 17.16 7.08
N ILE A 105 -3.34 16.04 6.61
CA ILE A 105 -3.25 15.72 5.18
C ILE A 105 -4.64 15.62 4.56
N ARG A 106 -5.60 14.96 5.21
CA ARG A 106 -6.99 14.90 4.73
C ARG A 106 -7.59 16.29 4.52
N LYS A 107 -7.43 17.18 5.50
CA LYS A 107 -7.96 18.56 5.43
C LYS A 107 -7.29 19.35 4.30
N ALA A 108 -5.96 19.28 4.18
CA ALA A 108 -5.21 19.95 3.14
C ALA A 108 -5.57 19.45 1.72
N LEU A 109 -5.82 18.14 1.57
CA LEU A 109 -6.31 17.56 0.32
C LEU A 109 -7.74 18.01 0.00
N THR A 110 -8.61 18.11 1.01
CA THR A 110 -10.01 18.53 0.83
C THR A 110 -10.11 20.01 0.45
N SER A 111 -9.25 20.86 1.02
CA SER A 111 -9.20 22.30 0.72
C SER A 111 -8.39 22.64 -0.54
N GLY A 112 -7.69 21.66 -1.12
CA GLY A 112 -6.77 21.88 -2.24
C GLY A 112 -5.46 22.57 -1.87
N GLN A 113 -5.18 22.80 -0.58
CA GLN A 113 -3.91 23.35 -0.09
C GLN A 113 -2.72 22.43 -0.36
N GLN A 114 -2.98 21.13 -0.48
CA GLN A 114 -1.98 20.14 -0.87
C GLN A 114 -2.56 19.23 -1.96
N THR A 115 -1.75 18.91 -2.96
CA THR A 115 -2.10 18.01 -4.05
C THR A 115 -0.95 17.06 -4.35
N PHE A 116 -1.28 15.91 -4.94
CA PHE A 116 -0.34 14.91 -5.39
C PHE A 116 -0.71 14.53 -6.83
N GLY A 117 0.26 14.57 -7.74
CA GLY A 117 0.04 14.30 -9.16
C GLY A 117 0.10 12.81 -9.51
N HIS A 118 0.94 12.05 -8.79
CA HIS A 118 1.18 10.63 -9.03
C HIS A 118 0.79 9.75 -7.84
N LEU A 119 0.92 10.26 -6.62
CA LEU A 119 0.49 9.56 -5.41
C LEU A 119 -1.01 9.74 -5.18
N ASP A 120 -1.77 8.65 -5.13
CA ASP A 120 -3.17 8.66 -4.71
C ASP A 120 -3.29 8.77 -3.18
N ALA A 121 -2.97 9.97 -2.66
CA ALA A 121 -2.96 10.25 -1.23
C ALA A 121 -4.35 10.17 -0.61
N VAL A 122 -5.42 10.46 -1.37
CA VAL A 122 -6.80 10.35 -0.87
C VAL A 122 -7.11 8.91 -0.52
N THR A 123 -6.84 7.95 -1.42
CA THR A 123 -7.06 6.54 -1.14
C THR A 123 -6.20 6.04 0.03
N LEU A 124 -4.93 6.45 0.09
CA LEU A 124 -4.03 6.06 1.19
C LEU A 124 -4.52 6.55 2.56
N VAL A 125 -5.02 7.79 2.63
CA VAL A 125 -5.60 8.35 3.86
C VAL A 125 -6.85 7.55 4.26
N LYS A 126 -7.75 7.24 3.32
CA LYS A 126 -8.93 6.41 3.61
C LYS A 126 -8.54 5.03 4.15
N GLN A 127 -7.56 4.38 3.51
CA GLN A 127 -7.03 3.09 3.92
C GLN A 127 -6.41 3.15 5.32
N ALA A 128 -5.66 4.19 5.65
CA ALA A 128 -5.07 4.38 6.98
C ALA A 128 -6.16 4.47 8.07
N TYR A 129 -7.20 5.28 7.89
CA TYR A 129 -8.32 5.36 8.85
C TYR A 129 -9.03 4.02 9.06
N ALA A 130 -9.27 3.29 7.98
CA ALA A 130 -9.91 1.99 8.06
C ALA A 130 -9.01 0.94 8.73
N LEU A 131 -7.71 0.93 8.38
CA LEU A 131 -6.71 0.04 8.98
C LEU A 131 -6.57 0.28 10.47
N ARG A 132 -6.44 1.55 10.90
CA ARG A 132 -6.38 1.93 12.32
C ARG A 132 -7.61 1.45 13.07
N THR A 133 -8.79 1.66 12.51
CA THR A 133 -10.06 1.23 13.12
C THR A 133 -10.06 -0.28 13.41
N GLN A 134 -9.59 -1.08 12.46
CA GLN A 134 -9.53 -2.53 12.64
C GLN A 134 -8.40 -2.97 13.57
N ALA A 135 -7.23 -2.34 13.49
CA ALA A 135 -6.08 -2.65 14.33
C ALA A 135 -6.41 -2.42 15.81
N VAL A 136 -7.03 -1.29 16.16
CA VAL A 136 -7.48 -0.97 17.52
C VAL A 136 -8.49 -2.01 18.03
N LYS A 137 -9.49 -2.38 17.21
CA LYS A 137 -10.47 -3.41 17.58
C LYS A 137 -9.83 -4.78 17.85
N ARG A 138 -8.68 -5.06 17.23
CA ARG A 138 -7.93 -6.31 17.37
C ARG A 138 -6.77 -6.19 18.38
N ALA A 139 -6.65 -5.07 19.09
CA ALA A 139 -5.53 -4.77 19.99
C ALA A 139 -4.14 -4.94 19.34
N ARG A 140 -4.00 -4.49 18.08
CA ARG A 140 -2.76 -4.55 17.30
C ARG A 140 -2.32 -3.14 16.86
N GLY A 141 -1.02 -2.97 16.61
CA GLY A 141 -0.48 -1.83 15.86
C GLY A 141 -0.90 -1.87 14.38
N ALA A 142 -0.78 -0.74 13.69
CA ALA A 142 -1.16 -0.60 12.28
C ALA A 142 0.02 -0.13 11.44
N VAL A 143 0.28 -0.82 10.32
CA VAL A 143 1.26 -0.39 9.32
C VAL A 143 0.64 -0.38 7.94
N LEU A 144 0.65 0.77 7.27
CA LEU A 144 0.24 0.91 5.87
C LEU A 144 1.50 0.88 5.00
N VAL A 145 1.66 -0.22 4.25
CA VAL A 145 2.73 -0.39 3.27
C VAL A 145 2.24 0.10 1.91
N TYR A 146 2.93 1.07 1.33
CA TYR A 146 2.74 1.49 -0.06
C TYR A 146 3.79 0.81 -0.94
N LEU A 147 3.35 -0.23 -1.66
CA LEU A 147 4.21 -1.08 -2.48
C LEU A 147 4.07 -0.73 -3.97
N HIS A 148 5.06 -0.06 -4.54
CA HIS A 148 4.96 0.49 -5.90
C HIS A 148 6.03 -0.06 -6.83
N ALA A 149 5.78 -0.02 -8.14
CA ALA A 149 6.79 -0.30 -9.15
C ALA A 149 7.33 1.01 -9.70
N GLU A 150 8.56 0.96 -10.20
CA GLU A 150 9.19 2.07 -10.93
C GLU A 150 9.63 1.63 -12.33
N PRO A 151 8.67 1.21 -13.16
CA PRO A 151 8.95 0.65 -14.47
C PRO A 151 9.56 1.70 -15.39
N GLN A 152 10.64 1.34 -16.08
CA GLN A 152 11.24 2.18 -17.13
C GLN A 152 10.39 2.20 -18.41
N SER A 153 9.58 1.17 -18.62
CA SER A 153 8.70 1.02 -19.76
C SER A 153 7.33 0.47 -19.35
N TRP A 154 6.29 0.93 -20.02
CA TRP A 154 4.97 0.33 -20.02
C TRP A 154 5.02 -1.12 -20.56
N GLY A 155 3.98 -1.93 -20.29
CA GLY A 155 3.91 -3.30 -20.82
C GLY A 155 3.92 -3.40 -22.35
N ASN A 156 3.61 -2.31 -23.06
CA ASN A 156 3.72 -2.20 -24.52
C ASN A 156 5.11 -1.72 -25.01
N GLY A 157 6.09 -1.63 -24.13
CA GLY A 157 7.47 -1.21 -24.44
C GLY A 157 7.70 0.29 -24.53
N LYS A 158 6.65 1.13 -24.52
CA LYS A 158 6.84 2.59 -24.50
C LYS A 158 7.53 3.03 -23.20
N PRO A 159 8.43 4.03 -23.24
CA PRO A 159 9.07 4.51 -22.02
C PRO A 159 8.06 5.18 -21.08
N VAL A 160 8.28 5.02 -19.77
CA VAL A 160 7.67 5.86 -18.74
C VAL A 160 8.55 7.10 -18.58
N GLU A 161 7.93 8.27 -18.45
CA GLU A 161 8.67 9.52 -18.34
C GLU A 161 9.52 9.54 -17.06
N PRO A 162 10.86 9.72 -17.14
CA PRO A 162 11.71 9.73 -15.94
C PRO A 162 11.35 10.81 -14.92
N ALA A 163 10.86 11.97 -15.40
CA ALA A 163 10.40 13.06 -14.54
C ALA A 163 9.16 12.66 -13.71
N ALA A 164 8.27 11.83 -14.26
CA ALA A 164 7.10 11.32 -13.54
C ALA A 164 7.52 10.36 -12.40
N ILE A 165 8.51 9.50 -12.63
CA ILE A 165 9.09 8.62 -11.59
C ILE A 165 9.73 9.47 -10.49
N ALA A 166 10.56 10.45 -10.86
CA ALA A 166 11.20 11.34 -9.89
C ALA A 166 10.17 12.13 -9.06
N ARG A 167 9.11 12.63 -9.71
CA ARG A 167 8.01 13.32 -9.02
C ARG A 167 7.26 12.40 -8.07
N HIS A 168 6.96 11.17 -8.49
CA HIS A 168 6.30 10.19 -7.63
C HIS A 168 7.14 9.86 -6.38
N ARG A 169 8.44 9.64 -6.51
CA ARG A 169 9.36 9.44 -5.38
C ARG A 169 9.33 10.61 -4.39
N ALA A 170 9.35 11.84 -4.90
CA ALA A 170 9.29 13.04 -4.07
C ALA A 170 7.94 13.14 -3.33
N GLU A 171 6.84 12.81 -4.01
CA GLU A 171 5.50 12.78 -3.44
C GLU A 171 5.35 11.73 -2.35
N VAL A 172 5.83 10.50 -2.58
CA VAL A 172 5.87 9.42 -1.58
C VAL A 172 6.67 9.86 -0.35
N SER A 173 7.85 10.46 -0.55
CA SER A 173 8.69 10.95 0.55
C SER A 173 8.02 12.07 1.35
N SER A 174 7.38 13.02 0.66
CA SER A 174 6.63 14.11 1.29
C SER A 174 5.45 13.58 2.11
N PHE A 175 4.69 12.63 1.56
CA PHE A 175 3.58 12.00 2.27
C PHE A 175 4.07 11.24 3.52
N ALA A 176 5.12 10.44 3.37
CA ALA A 176 5.71 9.67 4.47
C ALA A 176 6.17 10.57 5.62
N LEU A 177 6.85 11.68 5.30
CA LEU A 177 7.26 12.66 6.30
C LEU A 177 6.06 13.31 6.98
N ALA A 178 5.05 13.70 6.20
CA ALA A 178 3.88 14.40 6.70
C ALA A 178 3.07 13.57 7.70
N VAL A 179 2.97 12.25 7.51
CA VAL A 179 2.17 11.36 8.38
C VAL A 179 2.99 10.65 9.47
N LYS A 180 4.31 10.85 9.50
CA LYS A 180 5.21 10.18 10.45
C LYS A 180 4.82 10.45 11.91
N GLY A 181 4.66 9.39 12.68
CA GLY A 181 4.40 9.46 14.13
C GLY A 181 2.91 9.39 14.51
N ASP A 182 2.02 9.19 13.54
CA ASP A 182 0.64 8.75 13.81
C ASP A 182 0.58 7.22 14.05
N ASP A 183 -0.52 6.75 14.63
CA ASP A 183 -0.81 5.35 15.00
C ASP A 183 -0.64 4.39 13.82
N VAL A 184 -0.92 4.86 12.60
CA VAL A 184 -0.65 4.11 11.37
C VAL A 184 0.74 4.49 10.89
N THR A 185 1.70 3.58 11.07
CA THR A 185 3.01 3.76 10.47
C THR A 185 2.89 3.62 8.95
N PHE A 186 3.35 4.62 8.20
CA PHE A 186 3.43 4.53 6.74
C PHE A 186 4.82 4.10 6.31
N VAL A 187 4.92 3.05 5.49
CA VAL A 187 6.18 2.56 4.92
C VAL A 187 6.02 2.44 3.42
N ALA A 188 6.87 3.12 2.66
CA ALA A 188 6.93 2.96 1.21
C ALA A 188 8.03 1.96 0.83
N LEU A 189 7.72 1.06 -0.09
CA LEU A 189 8.64 0.07 -0.65
C LEU A 189 8.45 -0.02 -2.15
N THR A 190 9.51 -0.40 -2.86
CA THR A 190 9.40 -0.83 -4.25
C THR A 190 9.24 -2.34 -4.35
N TRP A 191 8.58 -2.82 -5.40
CA TRP A 191 8.56 -4.25 -5.73
C TRP A 191 9.98 -4.78 -5.96
N ALA A 192 10.85 -3.99 -6.60
CA ALA A 192 12.26 -4.32 -6.80
C ALA A 192 12.98 -4.63 -5.48
N GLU A 193 12.86 -3.76 -4.47
CA GLU A 193 13.47 -3.94 -3.15
C GLU A 193 12.94 -5.18 -2.44
N LEU A 194 11.61 -5.35 -2.42
CA LEU A 194 10.97 -6.51 -1.78
C LEU A 194 11.48 -7.83 -2.38
N LEU A 195 11.46 -7.94 -3.71
CA LEU A 195 11.90 -9.14 -4.41
C LEU A 195 13.41 -9.35 -4.28
N ALA A 196 14.21 -8.28 -4.20
CA ALA A 196 15.65 -8.37 -3.99
C ALA A 196 16.00 -8.87 -2.58
N GLN A 197 15.21 -8.51 -1.57
CA GLN A 197 15.36 -9.11 -0.23
C GLN A 197 14.97 -10.58 -0.24
N TRP A 198 13.82 -10.91 -0.84
CA TRP A 198 13.34 -12.29 -0.87
C TRP A 198 14.26 -13.22 -1.67
N SER A 199 14.89 -12.75 -2.74
CA SER A 199 15.83 -13.57 -3.53
C SER A 199 17.08 -14.00 -2.76
N LYS A 200 17.35 -13.40 -1.58
CA LYS A 200 18.44 -13.83 -0.67
C LYS A 200 18.03 -15.01 0.22
N THR A 201 16.76 -15.40 0.21
CA THR A 201 16.22 -16.48 1.04
C THR A 201 16.04 -17.73 0.18
N PRO A 202 16.75 -18.84 0.44
CA PRO A 202 16.74 -20.02 -0.42
C PRO A 202 15.33 -20.52 -0.78
N ALA A 203 14.41 -20.56 0.19
CA ALA A 203 13.04 -21.00 -0.02
C ALA A 203 12.26 -20.11 -1.00
N LEU A 204 12.60 -18.83 -1.14
CA LEU A 204 11.87 -17.86 -1.95
C LEU A 204 12.51 -17.62 -3.34
N VAL A 205 13.69 -18.19 -3.61
CA VAL A 205 14.43 -17.93 -4.87
C VAL A 205 13.59 -18.27 -6.11
N VAL A 206 13.00 -19.47 -6.16
CA VAL A 206 12.19 -19.91 -7.30
C VAL A 206 10.95 -19.02 -7.48
N HIS A 207 10.28 -18.69 -6.37
CA HIS A 207 9.10 -17.83 -6.38
C HIS A 207 9.43 -16.42 -6.90
N THR A 208 10.49 -15.80 -6.37
CA THR A 208 10.91 -14.46 -6.82
C THR A 208 11.33 -14.43 -8.28
N ALA A 209 12.01 -15.47 -8.77
CA ALA A 209 12.36 -15.60 -10.18
C ALA A 209 11.12 -15.72 -11.07
N ALA A 210 10.11 -16.50 -10.66
CA ALA A 210 8.85 -16.63 -11.41
C ALA A 210 8.09 -15.30 -11.50
N VAL A 211 7.97 -14.56 -10.37
CA VAL A 211 7.32 -13.24 -10.34
C VAL A 211 8.05 -12.26 -11.26
N ARG A 212 9.39 -12.17 -11.18
CA ARG A 212 10.19 -11.30 -12.06
C ARG A 212 10.07 -11.68 -13.52
N GLY A 213 10.11 -12.98 -13.84
CA GLY A 213 9.99 -13.48 -15.21
C GLY A 213 8.63 -13.14 -15.84
N TRP A 214 7.55 -13.19 -15.06
CA TRP A 214 6.21 -12.92 -15.57
C TRP A 214 5.89 -11.42 -15.69
N PHE A 215 6.34 -10.60 -14.75
CA PHE A 215 5.96 -9.18 -14.68
C PHE A 215 7.03 -8.20 -15.17
N GLY A 216 8.27 -8.64 -15.39
CA GLY A 216 9.33 -7.81 -15.96
C GLY A 216 9.67 -6.60 -15.09
N GLY A 217 9.68 -5.40 -15.67
CA GLY A 217 10.06 -4.14 -15.01
C GLY A 217 9.17 -3.83 -13.81
N LEU A 218 9.72 -4.07 -12.62
CA LEU A 218 9.11 -3.83 -11.30
C LEU A 218 9.99 -2.87 -10.50
#